data_AF-I9LF53-F1
#
_entry.id   AF-I9LF53-F1
#
_cell.length_a   1.000
_cell.length_b   1.000
_cell.length_c   1.000
_cell.angle_alpha   90.00
_cell.angle_beta   90.00
_cell.angle_gamma   90.00
#
_symmetry.space_group_name_H-M   'P 1'
#
loop_
_entity.id
_entity.type
_entity.pdbx_description
1 polymer ?
#
loop_
_entity_poly.entity_id
_entity_poly.type
_entity_poly.pdbx_seq_one_letter_code
_entity_poly.pdbx_strand_id
1 'polypeptide(L)'
;MQINEQVIREIILQVLQGMEQPKPTTSTATAAIAGRPMTLVEKGEARPGTRADEVVIALAPAFGKYQNKTIVNIPHSDVLREMIAGIEEEGLIARVIRVLRTSDVAFDAHDGTKLSGSGIAIGIQSRGTTVIHQKDLPPLSNLELFSQSPLLDLPAYRAIGRNAAKYAKGESPVPVPTKNDQMARPKFQAKAAVLHIKETEHVIQGAKPVEIEVKFN
;
A
#
# COMPACT_ATOMS: atom_id res chain seq x y z
N MET A 1 34.84 -19.68 44.90
CA MET A 1 33.57 -20.43 44.78
C MET A 1 33.81 -21.60 43.83
N GLN A 2 33.85 -22.83 44.35
CA GLN A 2 33.97 -24.03 43.50
C GLN A 2 32.59 -24.35 42.95
N ILE A 3 32.42 -24.17 41.64
CA ILE A 3 31.22 -24.59 40.93
C ILE A 3 31.28 -26.12 40.85
N ASN A 4 30.40 -26.80 41.57
CA ASN A 4 30.25 -28.25 41.50
C ASN A 4 29.03 -28.62 40.63
N GLU A 5 28.96 -29.88 40.22
CA GLU A 5 27.94 -30.38 39.30
C GLU A 5 26.49 -30.19 39.84
N GLN A 6 26.33 -30.18 41.16
CA GLN A 6 25.03 -29.94 41.81
C GLN A 6 24.54 -28.51 41.59
N VAL A 7 25.44 -27.52 41.75
CA VAL A 7 25.13 -26.11 41.50
C VAL A 7 24.79 -25.85 40.03
N ILE A 8 25.51 -26.50 39.09
CA ILE A 8 25.20 -26.41 37.66
C ILE A 8 23.80 -26.97 37.38
N ARG A 9 23.43 -28.09 38.00
CA ARG A 9 22.14 -28.74 37.82
C ARG A 9 20.98 -27.88 38.35
N GLU A 10 21.16 -27.23 39.50
CA GLU A 10 20.17 -26.29 40.04
C GLU A 10 19.98 -25.07 39.14
N ILE A 11 21.06 -24.50 38.60
CA ILE A 11 20.99 -23.38 37.67
C ILE A 11 20.25 -23.78 36.39
N ILE A 12 20.53 -24.97 35.84
CA ILE A 12 19.84 -25.48 34.64
C ILE A 12 18.34 -25.67 34.93
N LEU A 13 17.97 -26.21 36.09
CA LEU A 13 16.58 -26.39 36.47
C LEU A 13 15.84 -25.05 36.65
N GLN A 14 16.48 -24.05 37.23
CA GLN A 14 15.91 -22.70 37.35
C GLN A 14 15.74 -22.01 35.99
N VAL A 15 16.69 -22.18 35.07
CA VAL A 15 16.58 -21.64 33.71
C VAL A 15 15.45 -22.35 32.95
N LEU A 16 15.32 -23.67 33.08
CA LEU A 16 14.24 -24.43 32.46
C LEU A 16 12.85 -24.08 33.04
N GLN A 17 12.77 -23.73 34.32
CA GLN A 17 11.53 -23.24 34.95
C GLN A 17 11.17 -21.82 34.54
N GLY A 18 12.16 -20.97 34.23
CA GLY A 18 11.95 -19.61 33.72
C GLY A 18 11.68 -19.53 32.21
N MET A 19 11.95 -20.60 31.47
CA MET A 19 11.60 -20.72 30.06
C MET A 19 10.14 -21.17 29.93
N GLU A 20 9.21 -20.20 29.91
CA GLU A 20 7.89 -20.47 29.35
C GLU A 20 8.08 -20.99 27.92
N GLN A 21 7.68 -22.24 27.67
CA GLN A 21 7.55 -22.72 26.31
C GLN A 21 6.54 -21.81 25.60
N PRO A 22 6.87 -21.26 24.42
CA PRO A 22 5.88 -20.56 23.63
C PRO A 22 4.74 -21.55 23.38
N LYS A 23 3.59 -21.31 24.02
CA LYS A 23 2.36 -22.02 23.70
C LYS A 23 2.21 -21.95 22.18
N PRO A 24 1.91 -23.08 21.50
CA PRO A 24 1.52 -23.00 20.11
C PRO A 24 0.32 -22.08 20.06
N THR A 25 0.53 -20.87 19.55
CA THR A 25 -0.57 -20.00 19.17
C THR A 25 -1.30 -20.81 18.13
N THR A 26 -2.47 -21.30 18.50
CA THR A 26 -3.45 -21.82 17.57
C THR A 26 -3.62 -20.70 16.55
N SER A 27 -2.94 -20.88 15.41
CA SER A 27 -3.23 -20.14 14.19
C SER A 27 -4.68 -20.49 13.90
N THR A 28 -5.59 -19.66 14.40
CA THR A 28 -6.91 -19.54 13.82
C THR A 28 -6.63 -19.21 12.37
N ALA A 29 -6.75 -20.23 11.51
CA ALA A 29 -6.76 -20.06 10.07
C ALA A 29 -7.76 -18.94 9.82
N THR A 30 -7.23 -17.74 9.55
CA THR A 30 -8.04 -16.55 9.39
C THR A 30 -8.86 -16.86 8.15
N ALA A 31 -10.17 -17.09 8.34
CA ALA A 31 -11.11 -17.27 7.24
C ALA A 31 -10.75 -16.20 6.21
N ALA A 32 -10.44 -16.62 4.99
CA ALA A 32 -9.95 -15.71 3.97
C ALA A 32 -10.95 -14.57 3.87
N ILE A 33 -10.58 -13.38 4.36
CA ILE A 33 -11.45 -12.20 4.30
C ILE A 33 -11.69 -11.98 2.82
N ALA A 34 -12.86 -12.37 2.36
CA ALA A 34 -13.34 -12.11 1.03
C ALA A 34 -13.70 -10.63 1.05
N GLY A 35 -12.83 -9.80 0.48
CA GLY A 35 -13.12 -8.37 0.32
C GLY A 35 -14.40 -8.19 -0.49
N ARG A 36 -14.99 -7.01 -0.40
CA ARG A 36 -16.21 -6.73 -1.17
C ARG A 36 -15.93 -6.91 -2.67
N PRO A 37 -16.87 -7.45 -3.45
CA PRO A 37 -16.64 -7.68 -4.87
C PRO A 37 -16.37 -6.35 -5.59
N MET A 38 -15.35 -6.35 -6.44
CA MET A 38 -14.93 -5.21 -7.23
C MET A 38 -14.54 -5.69 -8.63
N THR A 39 -14.96 -4.95 -9.64
CA THR A 39 -14.52 -5.15 -11.02
C THR A 39 -13.77 -3.91 -11.48
N LEU A 40 -12.58 -4.12 -12.07
CA LEU A 40 -11.77 -3.07 -12.67
C LEU A 40 -11.86 -3.23 -14.20
N VAL A 41 -12.51 -2.28 -14.86
CA VAL A 41 -12.73 -2.32 -16.32
C VAL A 41 -11.76 -1.34 -16.99
N GLU A 42 -10.89 -1.86 -17.86
CA GLU A 42 -9.96 -1.04 -18.65
C GLU A 42 -10.72 -0.31 -19.78
N LYS A 43 -10.61 1.02 -19.84
CA LYS A 43 -11.34 1.88 -20.79
C LYS A 43 -10.51 2.35 -21.99
N GLY A 44 -9.19 2.23 -21.92
CA GLY A 44 -8.25 2.71 -22.94
C GLY A 44 -7.16 3.59 -22.35
N GLU A 45 -6.36 4.23 -23.19
CA GLU A 45 -5.28 5.13 -22.75
C GLU A 45 -5.82 6.27 -21.87
N ALA A 46 -5.26 6.44 -20.68
CA ALA A 46 -5.61 7.54 -19.78
C ALA A 46 -5.10 8.86 -20.35
N ARG A 47 -5.99 9.85 -20.44
CA ARG A 47 -5.67 11.19 -20.93
C ARG A 47 -5.41 12.15 -19.76
N PRO A 48 -4.68 13.25 -20.00
CA PRO A 48 -4.59 14.34 -19.03
C PRO A 48 -5.98 14.88 -18.68
N GLY A 49 -6.28 14.99 -17.39
CA GLY A 49 -7.51 15.54 -16.87
C GLY A 49 -7.50 17.07 -16.92
N THR A 50 -8.68 17.65 -17.10
CA THR A 50 -8.89 19.11 -17.11
C THR A 50 -9.55 19.62 -15.83
N ARG A 51 -9.86 18.70 -14.90
CA ARG A 51 -10.59 18.97 -13.67
C ARG A 51 -9.62 19.33 -12.55
N ALA A 52 -9.78 20.52 -11.96
CA ALA A 52 -8.99 20.89 -10.79
C ALA A 52 -9.44 20.12 -9.52
N ASP A 53 -10.66 19.57 -9.53
CA ASP A 53 -11.31 18.86 -8.42
C ASP A 53 -11.14 17.32 -8.50
N GLU A 54 -10.06 16.83 -9.13
CA GLU A 54 -9.77 15.39 -9.19
C GLU A 54 -8.47 15.01 -8.46
N VAL A 55 -8.42 13.77 -7.97
CA VAL A 55 -7.18 13.10 -7.53
C VAL A 55 -7.04 11.81 -8.31
N VAL A 56 -5.87 11.59 -8.92
CA VAL A 56 -5.59 10.36 -9.66
C VAL A 56 -5.04 9.29 -8.71
N ILE A 57 -5.63 8.09 -8.72
CA ILE A 57 -5.08 6.89 -8.09
C ILE A 57 -4.39 6.05 -9.17
N ALA A 58 -3.07 6.01 -9.15
CA ALA A 58 -2.23 5.23 -10.04
C ALA A 58 -1.95 3.84 -9.45
N LEU A 59 -2.61 2.84 -10.01
CA LEU A 59 -2.43 1.43 -9.68
C LEU A 59 -1.20 0.88 -10.42
N ALA A 60 -0.34 0.15 -9.70
CA ALA A 60 0.72 -0.63 -10.32
C ALA A 60 0.15 -1.76 -11.21
N PRO A 61 0.97 -2.36 -12.12
CA PRO A 61 0.48 -3.24 -13.18
C PRO A 61 -0.39 -4.41 -12.71
N ALA A 62 -0.07 -5.01 -11.56
CA ALA A 62 -0.74 -6.22 -11.07
C ALA A 62 -1.95 -5.96 -10.15
N PHE A 63 -2.14 -4.73 -9.67
CA PHE A 63 -3.11 -4.44 -8.61
C PHE A 63 -4.55 -4.74 -9.04
N GLY A 64 -5.22 -5.66 -8.35
CA GLY A 64 -6.63 -6.00 -8.57
C GLY A 64 -6.86 -6.76 -9.89
N LYS A 65 -5.79 -7.33 -10.46
CA LYS A 65 -5.82 -8.11 -11.70
C LYS A 65 -5.08 -9.44 -11.54
N TYR A 66 -3.78 -9.37 -11.26
CA TYR A 66 -2.92 -10.54 -11.04
C TYR A 66 -2.60 -10.77 -9.56
N GLN A 67 -2.67 -9.70 -8.76
CA GLN A 67 -2.62 -9.75 -7.31
C GLN A 67 -3.84 -9.04 -6.75
N ASN A 68 -4.50 -9.63 -5.75
CA ASN A 68 -5.78 -9.15 -5.24
C ASN A 68 -5.77 -8.80 -3.74
N LYS A 69 -4.60 -8.90 -3.09
CA LYS A 69 -4.41 -8.63 -1.67
C LYS A 69 -3.03 -8.02 -1.39
N THR A 70 -2.95 -7.19 -0.37
CA THR A 70 -1.71 -6.59 0.11
C THR A 70 -0.78 -7.63 0.77
N ILE A 71 0.41 -7.19 1.18
CA ILE A 71 1.38 -8.05 1.87
C ILE A 71 0.87 -8.67 3.17
N VAL A 72 -0.12 -8.05 3.82
CA VAL A 72 -0.80 -8.55 5.04
C VAL A 72 -2.22 -9.05 4.74
N ASN A 73 -2.49 -9.41 3.49
CA ASN A 73 -3.73 -10.04 3.01
C ASN A 73 -4.99 -9.15 3.06
N ILE A 74 -4.84 -7.82 3.10
CA ILE A 74 -5.99 -6.92 2.96
C ILE A 74 -6.46 -6.94 1.50
N PRO A 75 -7.73 -7.20 1.20
CA PRO A 75 -8.25 -7.20 -0.16
C PRO A 75 -8.06 -5.85 -0.86
N HIS A 76 -7.61 -5.87 -2.11
CA HIS A 76 -7.42 -4.65 -2.91
C HIS A 76 -8.72 -3.87 -3.11
N SER A 77 -9.86 -4.57 -3.14
CA SER A 77 -11.17 -3.94 -3.25
C SER A 77 -11.50 -3.05 -2.05
N ASP A 78 -11.15 -3.50 -0.85
CA ASP A 78 -11.37 -2.71 0.36
C ASP A 78 -10.36 -1.56 0.43
N VAL A 79 -9.10 -1.81 0.07
CA VAL A 79 -8.04 -0.77 -0.01
C VAL A 79 -8.44 0.36 -0.97
N LEU A 80 -8.85 0.02 -2.19
CA LEU A 80 -9.22 1.01 -3.19
C LEU A 80 -10.49 1.76 -2.81
N ARG A 81 -11.48 1.07 -2.20
CA ARG A 81 -12.69 1.69 -1.67
C ARG A 81 -12.37 2.75 -0.61
N GLU A 82 -11.51 2.44 0.34
CA GLU A 82 -11.16 3.39 1.40
C GLU A 82 -10.42 4.61 0.85
N MET A 83 -9.48 4.42 -0.08
CA MET A 83 -8.80 5.55 -0.73
C MET A 83 -9.77 6.44 -1.51
N ILE A 84 -10.66 5.84 -2.32
CA ILE A 84 -11.70 6.59 -3.07
C ILE A 84 -12.60 7.35 -2.09
N ALA A 85 -13.10 6.67 -1.06
CA ALA A 85 -14.00 7.28 -0.09
C ALA A 85 -13.32 8.43 0.68
N GLY A 86 -12.03 8.31 1.00
CA GLY A 86 -11.29 9.42 1.60
C GLY A 86 -11.18 10.65 0.69
N ILE A 87 -11.04 10.46 -0.63
CA ILE A 87 -11.04 11.56 -1.60
C ILE A 87 -12.44 12.20 -1.68
N GLU A 88 -13.48 11.37 -1.79
CA GLU A 88 -14.88 11.82 -1.92
C GLU A 88 -15.38 12.54 -0.65
N GLU A 89 -14.93 12.12 0.54
CA GLU A 89 -15.22 12.78 1.83
C GLU A 89 -14.77 14.26 1.85
N GLU A 90 -13.70 14.58 1.11
CA GLU A 90 -13.18 15.94 1.00
C GLU A 90 -13.78 16.72 -0.19
N GLY A 91 -14.75 16.11 -0.89
CA GLY A 91 -15.49 16.73 -1.99
C GLY A 91 -14.80 16.67 -3.36
N LEU A 92 -13.80 15.81 -3.53
CA LEU A 92 -13.08 15.65 -4.80
C LEU A 92 -13.45 14.33 -5.49
N ILE A 93 -13.10 14.23 -6.77
CA ILE A 93 -13.35 13.04 -7.59
C ILE A 93 -12.09 12.18 -7.64
N ALA A 94 -12.24 10.90 -7.29
CA ALA A 94 -11.20 9.92 -7.51
C ALA A 94 -11.24 9.40 -8.96
N ARG A 95 -10.13 9.54 -9.69
CA ARG A 95 -9.96 8.93 -11.02
C ARG A 95 -8.89 7.85 -10.95
N VAL A 96 -9.19 6.65 -11.43
CA VAL A 96 -8.28 5.51 -11.30
C VAL A 96 -7.63 5.19 -12.64
N ILE A 97 -6.31 5.02 -12.61
CA ILE A 97 -5.52 4.58 -13.76
C ILE A 97 -4.67 3.37 -13.37
N ARG A 98 -4.22 2.62 -14.37
CA ARG A 98 -3.19 1.59 -14.22
C ARG A 98 -1.94 2.00 -14.97
N VAL A 99 -0.83 2.13 -14.27
CA VAL A 99 0.48 2.38 -14.87
C VAL A 99 1.07 1.04 -15.27
N LEU A 100 1.55 0.94 -16.51
CA LEU A 100 2.05 -0.31 -17.09
C LEU A 100 3.56 -0.27 -17.36
N ARG A 101 4.15 0.90 -17.55
CA ARG A 101 5.56 1.03 -17.95
C ARG A 101 6.58 0.76 -16.84
N THR A 102 6.13 0.63 -15.61
CA THR A 102 6.97 0.44 -14.42
C THR A 102 6.14 -0.27 -13.35
N SER A 103 6.82 -0.80 -12.34
CA SER A 103 6.22 -1.31 -11.11
C SER A 103 6.71 -0.53 -9.88
N ASP A 104 7.52 0.51 -10.07
CA ASP A 104 8.02 1.38 -9.01
C ASP A 104 6.95 2.40 -8.60
N VAL A 105 6.58 2.38 -7.31
CA VAL A 105 5.48 3.18 -6.76
C VAL A 105 5.67 4.69 -6.95
N ALA A 106 6.91 5.18 -6.92
CA ALA A 106 7.20 6.60 -7.05
C ALA A 106 6.96 7.04 -8.50
N PHE A 107 7.42 6.23 -9.46
CA PHE A 107 7.15 6.47 -10.88
C PHE A 107 5.68 6.25 -11.26
N ASP A 108 4.98 5.34 -10.61
CA ASP A 108 3.53 5.16 -10.78
C ASP A 108 2.78 6.44 -10.38
N ALA A 109 3.06 6.96 -9.18
CA ALA A 109 2.45 8.19 -8.70
C ALA A 109 2.83 9.40 -9.56
N HIS A 110 4.11 9.53 -9.91
CA HIS A 110 4.62 10.64 -10.72
C HIS A 110 4.04 10.64 -12.15
N ASP A 111 3.68 9.48 -12.71
CA ASP A 111 2.91 9.46 -13.95
C ASP A 111 1.45 9.87 -13.73
N GLY A 112 0.87 9.47 -12.59
CA GLY A 112 -0.45 9.94 -12.17
C GLY A 112 -0.53 11.46 -12.06
N THR A 113 0.49 12.14 -11.51
CA THR A 113 0.47 13.61 -11.33
C THR A 113 0.48 14.36 -12.66
N LYS A 114 1.10 13.80 -13.70
CA LYS A 114 1.09 14.38 -15.06
C LYS A 114 -0.28 14.26 -15.73
N LEU A 115 -1.06 13.27 -15.32
CA LEU A 115 -2.40 13.04 -15.83
C LEU A 115 -3.46 13.73 -14.97
N SER A 116 -3.19 13.98 -13.70
CA SER A 116 -4.12 14.61 -12.76
C SER A 116 -4.32 16.09 -13.04
N GLY A 117 -5.57 16.52 -13.17
CA GLY A 117 -5.91 17.93 -13.37
C GLY A 117 -5.62 18.82 -12.16
N SER A 118 -5.62 18.28 -10.93
CA SER A 118 -5.13 18.98 -9.72
C SER A 118 -3.60 18.93 -9.59
N GLY A 119 -2.94 18.08 -10.36
CA GLY A 119 -1.52 17.77 -10.20
C GLY A 119 -1.20 16.85 -9.01
N ILE A 120 -2.19 16.35 -8.28
CA ILE A 120 -1.99 15.39 -7.16
C ILE A 120 -2.36 13.98 -7.58
N ALA A 121 -1.53 13.02 -7.19
CA ALA A 121 -1.80 11.61 -7.41
C ALA A 121 -1.33 10.73 -6.25
N ILE A 122 -2.01 9.60 -6.09
CA ILE A 122 -1.64 8.52 -5.17
C ILE A 122 -1.11 7.36 -6.02
N GLY A 123 0.12 6.92 -5.80
CA GLY A 123 0.63 5.67 -6.37
C GLY A 123 0.50 4.52 -5.38
N ILE A 124 0.09 3.34 -5.85
CA ILE A 124 -0.01 2.15 -5.01
C ILE A 124 0.43 0.86 -5.73
N GLN A 125 1.33 0.12 -5.09
CA GLN A 125 1.74 -1.24 -5.49
C GLN A 125 0.76 -2.30 -4.97
N SER A 126 0.70 -3.46 -5.62
CA SER A 126 -0.10 -4.60 -5.16
C SER A 126 0.22 -5.02 -3.72
N ARG A 127 1.49 -4.99 -3.32
CA ARG A 127 1.87 -5.31 -1.95
C ARG A 127 1.39 -4.29 -0.91
N GLY A 128 0.82 -3.16 -1.34
CA GLY A 128 0.25 -2.10 -0.52
C GLY A 128 1.19 -0.92 -0.23
N THR A 129 2.38 -0.85 -0.82
CA THR A 129 3.24 0.34 -0.66
C THR A 129 2.58 1.50 -1.39
N THR A 130 2.47 2.65 -0.73
CA THR A 130 1.70 3.80 -1.24
C THR A 130 2.48 5.10 -1.09
N VAL A 131 2.24 6.06 -1.97
CA VAL A 131 2.83 7.40 -1.93
C VAL A 131 1.81 8.43 -2.41
N ILE A 132 1.79 9.62 -1.78
CA ILE A 132 1.11 10.81 -2.30
C ILE A 132 2.18 11.67 -2.99
N HIS A 133 1.97 11.98 -4.25
CA HIS A 133 2.89 12.75 -5.08
C HIS A 133 2.21 13.99 -5.65
N GLN A 134 3.02 15.00 -5.94
CA GLN A 134 2.60 16.25 -6.60
C GLN A 134 3.36 16.46 -7.91
N LYS A 135 2.71 17.10 -8.87
CA LYS A 135 3.31 17.61 -10.09
C LYS A 135 4.51 18.52 -9.76
N ASP A 136 5.51 18.53 -10.63
CA ASP A 136 6.72 19.35 -10.52
C ASP A 136 7.71 18.94 -9.41
N LEU A 137 7.36 18.01 -8.52
CA LEU A 137 8.35 17.36 -7.65
C LEU A 137 9.22 16.37 -8.44
N PRO A 138 10.51 16.20 -8.09
CA PRO A 138 11.34 15.15 -8.67
C PRO A 138 10.72 13.76 -8.49
N PRO A 139 10.92 12.80 -9.42
CA PRO A 139 10.22 11.52 -9.40
C PRO A 139 10.41 10.65 -8.14
N LEU A 140 11.51 10.85 -7.40
CA LEU A 140 11.82 10.12 -6.16
C LEU A 140 11.58 10.97 -4.90
N SER A 141 10.99 12.15 -5.07
CA SER A 141 10.42 12.94 -3.98
C SER A 141 8.94 12.62 -3.84
N ASN A 142 8.27 13.18 -2.84
CA ASN A 142 6.85 12.95 -2.57
C ASN A 142 6.35 13.95 -1.52
N LEU A 143 5.03 14.03 -1.37
CA LEU A 143 4.39 14.73 -0.25
C LEU A 143 4.35 13.84 0.99
N GLU A 144 3.86 12.61 0.84
CA GLU A 144 3.77 11.62 1.91
C GLU A 144 4.16 10.23 1.40
N LEU A 145 4.91 9.46 2.19
CA LEU A 145 5.39 8.14 1.82
C LEU A 145 5.02 7.09 2.87
N PHE A 146 4.44 5.99 2.40
CA PHE A 146 4.02 4.86 3.21
C PHE A 146 4.86 3.63 2.88
N SER A 147 6.13 3.67 3.31
CA SER A 147 7.16 2.71 2.91
C SER A 147 7.00 1.32 3.56
N GLN A 148 6.34 1.23 4.72
CA GLN A 148 6.08 -0.02 5.43
C GLN A 148 4.63 -0.49 5.23
N SER A 149 4.35 -1.02 4.04
CA SER A 149 3.02 -1.54 3.67
C SER A 149 2.40 -2.58 4.63
N PRO A 150 3.16 -3.41 5.39
CA PRO A 150 2.56 -4.28 6.40
C PRO A 150 1.83 -3.54 7.54
N LEU A 151 2.11 -2.25 7.75
CA LEU A 151 1.54 -1.45 8.83
C LEU A 151 0.29 -0.65 8.41
N LEU A 152 -0.04 -0.65 7.11
CA LEU A 152 -1.18 0.07 6.57
C LEU A 152 -2.46 -0.74 6.75
N ASP A 153 -3.41 -0.13 7.45
CA ASP A 153 -4.77 -0.63 7.64
C ASP A 153 -5.77 0.20 6.81
N LEU A 154 -7.03 -0.24 6.80
CA LEU A 154 -8.10 0.45 6.08
C LEU A 154 -8.28 1.93 6.50
N PRO A 155 -8.26 2.27 7.81
CA PRO A 155 -8.27 3.67 8.25
C PRO A 155 -7.10 4.50 7.69
N ALA A 156 -5.89 3.94 7.62
CA ALA A 156 -4.76 4.62 7.01
C ALA A 156 -4.99 4.88 5.52
N TYR A 157 -5.47 3.89 4.76
CA TYR A 157 -5.80 4.09 3.33
C TYR A 157 -6.87 5.17 3.11
N ARG A 158 -7.88 5.25 3.98
CA ARG A 158 -8.88 6.33 3.95
C ARG A 158 -8.26 7.70 4.25
N ALA A 159 -7.36 7.76 5.24
CA ALA A 159 -6.64 8.99 5.58
C ALA A 159 -5.73 9.46 4.45
N ILE A 160 -5.08 8.54 3.74
CA ILE A 160 -4.28 8.83 2.54
C ILE A 160 -5.15 9.50 1.47
N GLY A 161 -6.35 8.96 1.23
CA GLY A 161 -7.32 9.56 0.31
C GLY A 161 -7.70 10.99 0.71
N ARG A 162 -8.04 11.21 1.98
CA ARG A 162 -8.36 12.55 2.51
C ARG A 162 -7.21 13.54 2.34
N ASN A 163 -6.00 13.15 2.74
CA ASN A 163 -4.84 14.05 2.63
C ASN A 163 -4.51 14.38 1.18
N ALA A 164 -4.59 13.42 0.27
CA ALA A 164 -4.40 13.68 -1.16
C ALA A 164 -5.42 14.70 -1.69
N ALA A 165 -6.69 14.59 -1.29
CA ALA A 165 -7.72 15.55 -1.66
C ALA A 165 -7.49 16.94 -1.04
N LYS A 166 -7.00 17.02 0.20
CA LYS A 166 -6.58 18.29 0.83
C LYS A 166 -5.43 18.96 0.10
N TYR A 167 -4.41 18.19 -0.29
CA TYR A 167 -3.34 18.72 -1.14
C TYR A 167 -3.85 19.20 -2.50
N ALA A 168 -4.82 18.50 -3.11
CA ALA A 168 -5.41 18.91 -4.38
C ALA A 168 -6.22 20.22 -4.27
N LYS A 169 -6.76 20.51 -3.09
CA LYS A 169 -7.36 21.82 -2.74
C LYS A 169 -6.33 22.92 -2.43
N GLY A 170 -5.03 22.60 -2.44
CA GLY A 170 -3.97 23.53 -2.06
C GLY A 170 -3.83 23.73 -0.54
N GLU A 171 -4.42 22.85 0.27
CA GLU A 171 -4.30 22.88 1.72
C GLU A 171 -2.97 22.26 2.19
N SER A 172 -2.61 22.50 3.45
CA SER A 172 -1.47 21.88 4.13
C SER A 172 -1.96 20.98 5.28
N PRO A 173 -2.52 19.79 4.99
CA PRO A 173 -3.01 18.88 6.01
C PRO A 173 -1.88 18.40 6.94
N VAL A 174 -2.26 17.99 8.15
CA VAL A 174 -1.37 17.21 9.00
C VAL A 174 -1.10 15.87 8.31
N PRO A 175 0.16 15.47 8.05
CA PRO A 175 0.47 14.21 7.40
C PRO A 175 -0.12 13.02 8.17
N VAL A 176 -0.47 11.96 7.44
CA VAL A 176 -0.95 10.73 8.04
C VAL A 176 0.12 10.20 9.01
N PRO A 177 -0.23 9.90 10.28
CA PRO A 177 0.75 9.48 11.28
C PRO A 177 1.63 8.34 10.80
N THR A 178 2.95 8.56 10.79
CA THR A 178 3.91 7.57 10.34
C THR A 178 3.94 6.39 11.30
N LYS A 179 3.72 5.18 10.77
CA LYS A 179 3.95 3.93 11.49
C LYS A 179 5.32 3.38 11.12
N ASN A 180 6.09 2.97 12.13
CA ASN A 180 7.41 2.36 11.93
C ASN A 180 7.56 1.17 12.88
N ASP A 181 7.84 0.00 12.32
CA ASP A 181 8.18 -1.22 13.06
C ASP A 181 9.54 -1.73 12.57
N GLN A 182 10.53 -1.72 13.47
CA GLN A 182 11.87 -2.23 13.23
C GLN A 182 11.90 -3.71 12.78
N MET A 183 10.87 -4.49 13.12
CA MET A 183 10.72 -5.89 12.73
C MET A 183 9.96 -6.07 11.41
N ALA A 184 9.41 -5.01 10.82
CA ALA A 184 8.72 -5.10 9.53
C ALA A 184 9.66 -5.64 8.44
N ARG A 185 10.89 -5.14 8.37
CA ARG A 185 11.87 -5.59 7.38
C ARG A 185 12.25 -7.07 7.58
N PRO A 186 12.72 -7.52 8.77
CA PRO A 186 12.99 -8.94 9.02
C PRO A 186 11.84 -9.88 8.66
N LYS A 187 10.59 -9.50 8.97
CA LYS A 187 9.40 -10.34 8.74
C LYS A 187 8.94 -10.34 7.28
N PHE A 188 8.99 -9.20 6.60
CA PHE A 188 8.25 -9.01 5.36
C PHE A 188 9.12 -8.70 4.14
N GLN A 189 10.41 -8.37 4.27
CA GLN A 189 11.22 -7.94 3.12
C GLN A 189 11.33 -9.01 2.04
N ALA A 190 11.54 -10.28 2.41
CA ALA A 190 11.57 -11.39 1.46
C ALA A 190 10.23 -11.56 0.74
N LYS A 191 9.10 -11.50 1.47
CA LYS A 191 7.76 -11.54 0.89
C LYS A 191 7.51 -10.34 -0.04
N ALA A 192 7.92 -9.14 0.37
CA ALA A 192 7.79 -7.92 -0.41
C ALA A 192 8.58 -7.97 -1.72
N ALA A 193 9.75 -8.61 -1.73
CA ALA A 193 10.54 -8.83 -2.93
C ALA A 193 9.82 -9.80 -3.90
N VAL A 194 9.33 -10.94 -3.42
CA VAL A 194 8.60 -11.91 -4.25
C VAL A 194 7.31 -11.30 -4.83
N LEU A 195 6.54 -10.56 -4.03
CA LEU A 195 5.33 -9.88 -4.52
C LEU A 195 5.66 -8.81 -5.56
N HIS A 196 6.76 -8.09 -5.38
CA HIS A 196 7.19 -7.09 -6.35
C HIS A 196 7.72 -7.72 -7.64
N ILE A 197 8.46 -8.85 -7.58
CA ILE A 197 8.86 -9.61 -8.77
C ILE A 197 7.63 -10.00 -9.60
N LYS A 198 6.61 -10.59 -8.95
CA LYS A 198 5.34 -10.96 -9.60
C LYS A 198 4.60 -9.76 -10.19
N GLU A 199 4.71 -8.58 -9.59
CA GLU A 199 4.12 -7.37 -10.17
C GLU A 199 4.91 -6.90 -11.40
N THR A 200 6.23 -6.93 -11.32
CA THR A 200 7.16 -6.52 -12.39
C THR A 200 7.05 -7.39 -13.64
N GLU A 201 6.68 -8.68 -13.52
CA GLU A 201 6.38 -9.55 -14.67
C GLU A 201 5.29 -9.00 -15.60
N HIS A 202 4.46 -8.07 -15.11
CA HIS A 202 3.36 -7.46 -15.86
C HIS A 202 3.70 -6.04 -16.36
N VAL A 203 4.97 -5.63 -16.24
CA VAL A 203 5.44 -4.35 -16.80
C VAL A 203 5.53 -4.46 -18.32
N ILE A 204 4.98 -3.47 -19.00
CA ILE A 204 5.03 -3.32 -20.45
C ILE A 204 5.81 -2.05 -20.77
N GLN A 205 7.07 -2.20 -21.15
CA GLN A 205 7.98 -1.08 -21.38
C GLN A 205 7.39 -0.09 -22.39
N GLY A 206 7.40 1.20 -22.03
CA GLY A 206 6.90 2.28 -22.89
C GLY A 206 5.37 2.39 -22.99
N ALA A 207 4.61 1.46 -22.40
CA ALA A 207 3.16 1.52 -22.42
C ALA A 207 2.62 2.76 -21.69
N LYS A 208 1.58 3.36 -22.25
CA LYS A 208 0.87 4.48 -21.62
C LYS A 208 -0.04 3.95 -20.50
N PRO A 209 -0.31 4.75 -19.45
CA PRO A 209 -1.29 4.37 -18.44
C PRO A 209 -2.67 4.15 -19.04
N VAL A 210 -3.44 3.24 -18.46
CA VAL A 210 -4.79 2.86 -18.91
C VAL A 210 -5.81 3.35 -17.89
N GLU A 211 -6.90 3.97 -18.34
CA GLU A 211 -7.97 4.41 -17.45
C GLU A 211 -8.81 3.21 -16.98
N ILE A 212 -9.16 3.22 -15.69
CA ILE A 212 -9.85 2.12 -15.02
C ILE A 212 -11.19 2.63 -14.48
N GLU A 213 -12.29 2.04 -14.97
CA GLU A 213 -13.59 2.19 -14.33
C GLU A 213 -13.68 1.18 -13.17
N VAL A 214 -13.93 1.69 -11.97
CA VAL A 214 -14.10 0.88 -10.76
C VAL A 214 -15.58 0.64 -10.52
N LYS A 215 -15.98 -0.64 -10.45
CA LYS A 215 -17.34 -1.05 -10.07
C LYS A 215 -17.30 -1.84 -8.78
N PHE A 216 -17.90 -1.30 -7.74
CA PHE A 216 -18.16 -2.03 -6.51
C PHE A 216 -19.51 -2.73 -6.65
N ASN A 217 -19.50 -4.06 -6.55
CA ASN A 217 -20.72 -4.86 -6.62
C ASN A 217 -21.31 -5.09 -5.21
#